data_AF-A0A9N9FZC7-F1
#
_entry.id   AF-A0A9N9FZC7-F1
#
_cell.length_a   1.000
_cell.length_b   1.000
_cell.length_c   1.000
_cell.angle_alpha   90.00
_cell.angle_beta   90.00
_cell.angle_gamma   90.00
#
_symmetry.space_group_name_H-M   'P 1'
#
loop_
_entity.id
_entity.type
_entity.pdbx_description
1 polymer ?
#
loop_
_entity_poly.entity_id
_entity_poly.type
_entity_poly.pdbx_seq_one_letter_code
_entity_poly.pdbx_strand_id
1 'polypeptide(L)'
;MLDHPRKMIRDTSMYAPFRQIARGKTPSLKRLAQEELGRTIQVGKHSSVEDARVCMLLYRKHKVSWEQMMRTKFKFGSKKSGQKRK
;
A
#
# COMPACT_ATOMS: atom_id res chain seq x y z
N MET A 1 -20.54 5.35 -1.24
CA MET A 1 -19.12 4.96 -1.20
C MET A 1 -18.97 4.03 -0.01
N LEU A 2 -18.39 2.85 -0.18
CA LEU A 2 -18.27 1.89 0.92
C LEU A 2 -17.18 2.39 1.89
N ASP A 3 -17.58 2.87 3.06
CA ASP A 3 -16.64 3.31 4.10
C ASP A 3 -15.94 2.07 4.69
N HIS A 4 -14.66 1.90 4.37
CA HIS A 4 -13.82 0.86 4.96
C HIS A 4 -12.96 1.47 6.07
N PRO A 5 -12.90 0.87 7.28
CA PRO A 5 -12.06 1.40 8.36
C PRO A 5 -10.61 1.56 7.91
N ARG A 6 -10.02 2.74 8.14
CA ARG A 6 -8.62 3.04 7.76
C ARG A 6 -7.62 2.02 8.30
N LYS A 7 -7.89 1.44 9.47
CA LYS A 7 -7.08 0.38 10.09
C LYS A 7 -7.08 -0.94 9.31
N MET A 8 -8.04 -1.13 8.41
CA MET A 8 -8.23 -2.33 7.59
C MET A 8 -7.75 -2.14 6.14
N ILE A 9 -7.44 -0.92 5.70
CA ILE A 9 -6.94 -0.64 4.34
C ILE A 9 -5.46 -1.03 4.19
N ARG A 10 -5.12 -1.82 3.18
CA ARG A 10 -3.75 -2.14 2.75
C ARG A 10 -3.53 -1.62 1.34
N ASP A 11 -3.29 -0.31 1.25
CA ASP A 11 -3.03 0.34 -0.02
C ASP A 11 -1.54 0.27 -0.39
N THR A 12 -1.23 -0.42 -1.50
CA THR A 12 0.14 -0.59 -2.02
C THR A 12 0.73 0.73 -2.51
N SER A 13 -0.10 1.64 -2.99
CA SER A 13 0.36 2.97 -3.42
C SER A 13 0.78 3.87 -2.24
N MET A 14 0.22 3.62 -1.04
CA MET A 14 0.52 4.38 0.18
C MET A 14 1.59 3.73 1.07
N TYR A 15 2.03 2.50 0.76
CA TYR A 15 3.01 1.79 1.56
C TYR A 15 4.38 2.50 1.50
N ALA A 16 4.93 2.86 2.67
CA ALA A 16 6.11 3.72 2.74
C ALA A 16 7.35 3.16 2.01
N PRO A 17 7.68 1.86 2.12
CA PRO A 17 8.77 1.26 1.34
C PRO A 17 8.57 1.37 -0.19
N PHE A 18 7.33 1.18 -0.67
CA PHE A 18 7.03 1.31 -2.10
C PHE A 18 7.07 2.77 -2.58
N ARG A 19 6.79 3.73 -1.70
CA ARG A 19 6.99 5.15 -2.00
C ARG A 19 8.46 5.53 -2.06
N GLN A 20 9.33 4.90 -1.26
CA GLN A 20 10.78 5.15 -1.32
C GLN A 20 11.35 4.75 -2.68
N ILE A 21 10.91 3.63 -3.23
CA ILE A 21 11.18 3.20 -4.62
C ILE A 21 10.85 4.32 -5.61
N ALA A 22 9.69 4.96 -5.46
CA ALA A 22 9.24 6.06 -6.31
C ALA A 22 9.73 7.45 -5.89
N ARG A 23 10.83 7.54 -5.12
CA ARG A 23 11.41 8.81 -4.63
C ARG A 23 10.40 9.69 -3.89
N GLY A 24 9.55 9.07 -3.07
CA GLY A 24 8.51 9.72 -2.28
C GLY A 24 7.19 9.96 -3.01
N LYS A 25 7.12 9.77 -4.33
CA LYS A 25 5.88 9.85 -5.12
C LYS A 25 5.06 8.57 -4.99
N THR A 26 3.82 8.62 -5.48
CA THR A 26 2.97 7.43 -5.58
C THR A 26 3.51 6.50 -6.67
N PRO A 27 3.94 5.27 -6.34
CA PRO A 27 4.46 4.33 -7.32
C PRO A 27 3.33 3.80 -8.22
N SER A 28 3.64 3.55 -9.49
CA SER A 28 2.71 2.84 -10.39
C SER A 28 2.77 1.33 -10.15
N LEU A 29 1.65 0.63 -10.34
CA LEU A 29 1.61 -0.83 -10.18
C LEU A 29 2.60 -1.53 -11.11
N LYS A 30 2.73 -1.05 -12.37
CA LYS A 30 3.72 -1.55 -13.34
C LYS A 30 5.15 -1.49 -12.81
N ARG A 31 5.52 -0.38 -12.18
CA ARG A 31 6.87 -0.21 -11.62
C ARG A 31 7.10 -1.12 -10.43
N LEU A 32 6.13 -1.22 -9.52
CA LEU A 32 6.23 -2.15 -8.38
C LEU A 32 6.29 -3.61 -8.84
N ALA A 33 5.49 -4.00 -9.84
CA ALA A 33 5.53 -5.34 -10.41
C ALA A 33 6.90 -5.67 -10.98
N GLN A 34 7.54 -4.71 -11.65
CA GLN A 34 8.86 -4.88 -12.22
C GLN A 34 9.95 -4.96 -11.14
N GLU A 35 9.98 -4.03 -10.19
CA GLU A 35 11.03 -3.98 -9.17
C GLU A 35 10.88 -5.07 -8.09
N GLU A 36 9.67 -5.34 -7.62
CA GLU A 36 9.45 -6.29 -6.52
C GLU A 36 9.20 -7.72 -7.01
N LEU A 37 8.56 -7.90 -8.17
CA LEU A 37 8.16 -9.23 -8.66
C LEU A 37 8.91 -9.64 -9.93
N GLY A 38 9.70 -8.76 -10.55
CA GLY A 38 10.37 -9.03 -11.82
C GLY A 38 9.39 -9.22 -12.98
N ARG A 39 8.14 -8.75 -12.87
CA ARG A 39 7.08 -8.95 -13.87
C ARG A 39 6.76 -7.68 -14.61
N THR A 40 6.70 -7.77 -15.94
CA THR A 40 6.18 -6.70 -16.78
C THR A 40 4.69 -6.90 -16.99
N ILE A 41 3.89 -5.95 -16.51
CA ILE A 41 2.44 -5.91 -16.70
C ILE A 41 2.06 -4.67 -17.51
N GLN A 42 0.81 -4.60 -17.98
CA GLN A 42 0.30 -3.42 -18.69
C GLN A 42 1.16 -3.06 -19.93
N VAL A 43 1.52 -4.08 -20.71
CA VAL A 43 2.30 -3.93 -21.97
C VAL A 43 1.39 -3.60 -23.17
N GLY A 44 0.08 -3.75 -23.01
CA GLY A 44 -0.93 -3.38 -24.00
C GLY A 44 -2.25 -3.02 -23.32
N LYS A 45 -3.29 -3.81 -23.53
CA LYS A 45 -4.56 -3.64 -22.82
C LYS A 45 -4.44 -4.08 -21.36
N HIS A 46 -5.05 -3.32 -20.46
CA HIS A 46 -5.05 -3.65 -19.03
C HIS A 46 -6.09 -4.72 -18.72
N SER A 47 -5.73 -5.66 -17.85
CA SER A 47 -6.63 -6.66 -17.30
C SER A 47 -6.77 -6.43 -15.81
N SER A 48 -7.97 -6.07 -15.36
CA SER A 48 -8.25 -5.85 -13.93
C SER A 48 -7.96 -7.09 -13.08
N VAL A 49 -8.11 -8.28 -13.66
CA VAL A 49 -7.82 -9.55 -13.00
C VAL A 49 -6.32 -9.72 -12.79
N GLU A 50 -5.51 -9.38 -13.79
CA GLU A 50 -4.04 -9.42 -13.67
C GLU A 50 -3.55 -8.38 -12.65
N ASP A 51 -4.05 -7.15 -12.74
CA ASP A 51 -3.68 -6.07 -11.83
C ASP A 51 -4.02 -6.43 -10.37
N ALA A 52 -5.20 -7.01 -10.12
CA ALA A 52 -5.59 -7.48 -8.80
C ALA A 52 -4.67 -8.59 -8.27
N ARG A 53 -4.29 -9.56 -9.12
CA ARG A 53 -3.36 -10.63 -8.75
C ARG A 53 -1.98 -10.07 -8.39
N VAL A 54 -1.47 -9.13 -9.17
CA VAL A 54 -0.18 -8.48 -8.93
C VAL A 54 -0.21 -7.68 -7.62
N CYS A 55 -1.27 -6.91 -7.39
CA CYS A 55 -1.46 -6.16 -6.15
C CYS A 55 -1.46 -7.10 -4.92
N MET A 56 -2.17 -8.24 -5.02
CA MET A 56 -2.19 -9.25 -3.96
C MET A 56 -0.84 -9.94 -3.77
N LEU A 57 -0.07 -10.17 -4.85
CA LEU A 57 1.29 -10.72 -4.76
C LEU A 57 2.23 -9.76 -4.02
N LEU A 58 2.19 -8.46 -4.35
CA LEU A 58 2.96 -7.43 -3.65
C LEU A 58 2.62 -7.41 -2.16
N TYR A 59 1.33 -7.41 -1.83
CA TYR A 59 0.90 -7.45 -0.42
C TYR A 59 1.38 -8.73 0.28
N ARG A 60 1.22 -9.91 -0.34
CA ARG A 60 1.64 -11.19 0.25
C ARG A 60 3.14 -11.23 0.52
N LYS A 61 3.96 -10.70 -0.40
CA LYS A 61 5.41 -10.62 -0.26
C LYS A 61 5.82 -9.78 0.97
N HIS A 62 5.12 -8.68 1.22
CA HIS A 62 5.41 -7.75 2.31
C HIS A 62 4.48 -7.89 3.53
N LYS A 63 3.65 -8.93 3.58
CA LYS A 63 2.56 -9.07 4.56
C LYS A 63 3.06 -8.96 6.00
N VAL A 64 4.16 -9.64 6.32
CA VAL A 64 4.68 -9.71 7.70
C VAL A 64 5.12 -8.33 8.19
N SER A 65 5.99 -7.65 7.43
CA SER A 65 6.49 -6.32 7.77
C SER A 65 5.38 -5.27 7.77
N TRP A 66 4.45 -5.37 6.82
CA TRP A 66 3.31 -4.47 6.71
C TRP A 66 2.37 -4.60 7.92
N GLU A 67 1.95 -5.81 8.27
CA GLU A 67 1.05 -6.03 9.41
C GLU A 67 1.69 -5.59 10.73
N GLN A 68 3.00 -5.81 10.91
CA GLN A 68 3.73 -5.29 12.06
C GLN A 68 3.71 -3.75 12.10
N MET A 69 4.01 -3.08 10.97
CA MET A 69 3.96 -1.62 10.87
C MET A 69 2.56 -1.06 11.16
N MET A 70 1.52 -1.68 10.62
CA MET A 70 0.12 -1.27 10.85
C MET A 70 -0.27 -1.45 12.31
N ARG A 71 0.09 -2.59 12.92
CA ARG A 71 -0.15 -2.83 14.34
C ARG A 71 0.50 -1.76 15.21
N THR A 72 1.74 -1.39 14.93
CA THR A 72 2.44 -0.29 15.62
C THR A 72 1.73 1.04 15.38
N LYS A 73 1.47 1.42 14.12
CA LYS A 73 0.86 2.70 13.74
C LYS A 73 -0.49 2.95 14.44
N PHE A 74 -1.34 1.92 14.55
CA PHE A 74 -2.64 2.04 15.20
C PHE A 74 -2.62 1.79 16.71
N LYS A 75 -1.62 1.08 17.26
CA LYS A 75 -1.42 0.99 18.72
C LYS A 75 -1.04 2.33 19.35
N PHE A 76 -0.25 3.14 18.65
CA PHE A 76 0.18 4.46 19.13
C PHE A 76 -0.74 5.61 18.69
N GLY A 77 -1.70 5.35 17.79
CA GLY A 77 -2.64 6.36 17.26
C GLY A 77 -3.81 6.72 18.18
N SER A 78 -3.94 6.09 19.34
CA SER A 78 -5.02 6.33 20.31
C SER A 78 -4.81 7.57 21.21
N LYS A 79 -3.65 8.24 21.13
CA LYS A 79 -3.37 9.49 21.85
C LYS A 79 -3.24 10.67 20.87
N LYS A 80 -4.37 11.21 20.41
CA LYS A 80 -4.45 12.66 20.18
C LYS A 80 -5.64 13.21 20.95
N SER A 81 -5.30 13.66 22.15
CA SER A 81 -5.98 14.67 22.94
C SER A 81 -6.54 15.78 22.06
N GLY A 82 -7.76 16.20 22.37
CA GLY A 82 -8.33 17.42 21.83
C GLY A 82 -7.41 18.60 22.12
N GLN A 83 -7.14 19.39 21.09
CA GLN A 83 -6.80 20.78 21.27
C GLN A 83 -7.31 21.54 20.04
N LYS A 84 -8.62 21.88 20.08
CA LYS A 84 -9.13 23.01 19.31
C LYS A 84 -8.35 24.23 19.83
N ARG A 85 -7.45 24.76 19.01
CA ARG A 85 -6.89 26.09 19.25
C ARG A 85 -7.97 27.11 18.89
N LYS A 86 -8.15 28.05 19.83
CA LYS A 86 -9.06 29.20 19.82
C LYS A 86 -8.89 30.05 18.56
#